data_AF-A0AAV6P9D7-F1
#
_entry.id   AF-A0AAV6P9D7-F1
#
_cell.length_a   1.000
_cell.length_b   1.000
_cell.length_c   1.000
_cell.angle_alpha   90.00
_cell.angle_beta   90.00
_cell.angle_gamma   90.00
#
_symmetry.space_group_name_H-M   'P 1'
#
loop_
_entity.id
_entity.type
_entity.pdbx_description
1 polymer ?
#
loop_
_entity_poly.entity_id
_entity_poly.type
_entity_poly.pdbx_seq_one_letter_code
_entity_poly.pdbx_strand_id
1 'polypeptide(L)'
;MTFTKTSQKFGQWADSRANTVFGLGFASEQQLSKFAEKFQEVKEAAKLARDKSQEKVETLSNHSQESGRDTPSTNQASSINGTDDEKISHVGPEDVQLQTENEQLKSAVELSNTNAKKWETELQTLRENNARLVDALQESSSNVESWKKQLGVCKAESDTLREKVNLLFMSWELNDGHETIDPAL
;
A
#
# COMPACT_ATOMS: atom_id res chain seq x y z
N MET A 1 -0.38 5.96 -18.33
CA MET A 1 0.80 5.30 -17.72
C MET A 1 0.64 3.80 -17.85
N THR A 2 1.72 3.06 -18.04
CA THR A 2 1.70 1.60 -18.23
C THR A 2 2.78 0.96 -17.37
N PHE A 3 2.41 -0.02 -16.56
CA PHE A 3 3.33 -0.84 -15.79
C PHE A 3 3.75 -2.06 -16.61
N THR A 4 5.06 -2.29 -16.73
CA THR A 4 5.64 -3.37 -17.53
C THR A 4 6.58 -4.20 -16.67
N LYS A 5 6.37 -5.52 -16.65
CA LYS A 5 7.30 -6.48 -16.01
C LYS A 5 8.50 -6.65 -16.94
N THR A 6 9.70 -6.37 -16.46
CA THR A 6 10.93 -6.41 -17.29
C THR A 6 11.91 -7.51 -16.88
N SER A 7 11.85 -7.98 -15.64
CA SER A 7 12.64 -9.12 -15.17
C SER A 7 12.00 -9.78 -13.94
N GLN A 8 12.66 -10.81 -13.40
CA GLN A 8 12.17 -11.56 -12.26
C GLN A 8 11.97 -10.64 -11.04
N LYS A 9 10.75 -10.63 -10.49
CA LYS A 9 10.30 -9.82 -9.35
C LYS A 9 10.48 -8.31 -9.56
N PHE A 10 10.54 -7.84 -10.80
CA PHE A 10 10.78 -6.43 -11.09
C PHE A 10 9.88 -5.91 -12.21
N GLY A 11 9.35 -4.71 -12.01
CA GLY A 11 8.59 -4.01 -13.04
C GLY A 11 8.78 -2.50 -12.96
N GLN A 12 8.43 -1.82 -14.04
CA GLN A 12 8.68 -0.39 -14.21
C GLN A 12 7.54 0.30 -14.95
N TRP A 13 7.41 1.61 -14.77
CA TRP A 13 6.53 2.45 -15.57
C TRP A 13 7.19 3.80 -15.84
N ALA A 14 6.84 4.39 -16.99
CA ALA A 14 7.22 5.75 -17.31
C ALA A 14 6.13 6.74 -16.86
N ASP A 15 6.55 7.81 -16.20
CA ASP A 15 5.72 8.98 -15.93
C ASP A 15 6.21 10.15 -16.79
N SER A 16 5.48 10.44 -17.87
CA SER A 16 5.79 11.54 -18.78
C SER A 16 5.67 12.91 -18.12
N ARG A 17 4.83 13.05 -17.07
CA ARG A 17 4.66 14.32 -16.36
C ARG A 17 5.86 14.60 -15.46
N ALA A 18 6.39 13.56 -14.82
CA ALA A 18 7.61 13.65 -14.01
C ALA A 18 8.90 13.51 -14.83
N ASN A 19 8.79 13.25 -16.15
CA ASN A 19 9.91 12.90 -17.02
C ASN A 19 10.87 11.85 -16.40
N THR A 20 10.30 10.87 -15.71
CA THR A 20 11.04 9.90 -14.89
C THR A 20 10.49 8.50 -15.13
N VAL A 21 11.38 7.50 -15.09
CA VAL A 21 11.01 6.09 -15.09
C VAL A 21 11.16 5.55 -13.67
N PHE A 22 10.08 5.01 -13.12
CA PHE A 22 10.08 4.37 -11.82
C PHE A 22 10.18 2.86 -11.99
N GLY A 23 11.03 2.23 -11.17
CA GLY A 23 11.19 0.78 -11.10
C GLY A 23 10.93 0.28 -9.68
N LEU A 24 10.27 -0.86 -9.56
CA LEU A 24 9.91 -1.46 -8.28
C LEU A 24 10.26 -2.96 -8.27
N GLY A 25 11.06 -3.35 -7.27
CA GLY A 25 11.40 -4.74 -6.98
C GLY A 25 10.52 -5.32 -5.89
N PHE A 26 10.20 -6.60 -6.00
CA PHE A 26 9.31 -7.32 -5.09
C PHE A 26 10.01 -8.52 -4.44
N ALA A 27 9.49 -8.98 -3.30
CA ALA A 27 10.01 -10.17 -2.64
C ALA A 27 9.61 -11.46 -3.37
N SER A 28 8.50 -11.47 -4.10
CA SER A 28 8.00 -12.61 -4.86
C SER A 28 7.30 -12.22 -6.17
N GLU A 29 7.22 -13.17 -7.11
CA GLU A 29 6.50 -13.01 -8.38
C GLU A 29 5.00 -12.77 -8.19
N GLN A 30 4.43 -13.34 -7.12
CA GLN A 30 3.03 -13.15 -6.77
C GLN A 30 2.75 -11.70 -6.41
N GLN A 31 3.63 -11.05 -5.64
CA GLN A 31 3.50 -9.64 -5.30
C GLN A 31 3.64 -8.74 -6.54
N LEU A 32 4.61 -9.03 -7.41
CA LEU A 32 4.76 -8.31 -8.69
C LEU A 32 3.48 -8.41 -9.54
N SER A 33 2.89 -9.60 -9.62
CA SER A 33 1.68 -9.84 -10.41
C SER A 33 0.47 -9.14 -9.82
N LYS A 34 0.26 -9.24 -8.49
CA LYS A 34 -0.81 -8.53 -7.77
C LYS A 34 -0.68 -7.01 -7.92
N PHE A 35 0.54 -6.47 -7.89
CA PHE A 35 0.76 -5.05 -8.11
C PHE A 35 0.40 -4.64 -9.54
N ALA A 36 0.79 -5.42 -10.55
CA ALA A 36 0.46 -5.13 -11.94
C ALA A 36 -1.05 -5.07 -12.18
N GLU A 37 -1.82 -5.98 -11.58
CA GLU A 37 -3.28 -5.98 -11.62
C GLU A 37 -3.86 -4.73 -10.95
N LYS A 38 -3.39 -4.39 -9.75
CA LYS A 38 -3.85 -3.18 -9.04
C LYS A 38 -3.50 -1.88 -9.76
N PHE A 39 -2.33 -1.82 -10.40
CA PHE A 39 -1.94 -0.67 -11.21
C PHE A 39 -2.92 -0.47 -12.37
N GLN A 40 -3.32 -1.56 -13.03
CA GLN A 40 -4.31 -1.54 -14.11
C GLN A 40 -5.70 -1.11 -13.60
N GLU A 41 -6.14 -1.60 -12.45
CA GLU A 41 -7.40 -1.20 -11.80
C GLU A 41 -7.45 0.30 -11.52
N VAL A 42 -6.38 0.87 -10.94
CA VAL A 42 -6.29 2.31 -10.66
C VAL A 42 -6.25 3.13 -11.95
N LYS A 43 -5.57 2.63 -13.00
CA LYS A 43 -5.55 3.29 -14.31
C LYS A 43 -6.96 3.40 -14.92
N GLU A 44 -7.75 2.33 -14.86
CA GLU A 44 -9.13 2.34 -15.37
C GLU A 44 -10.04 3.22 -14.50
N ALA A 45 -9.91 3.16 -13.17
CA ALA A 45 -10.67 4.03 -12.27
C ALA A 45 -10.37 5.52 -12.50
N ALA A 46 -9.09 5.88 -12.71
CA ALA A 46 -8.69 7.24 -13.03
C ALA A 46 -9.21 7.70 -14.40
N LYS A 47 -9.26 6.80 -15.39
CA LYS A 47 -9.89 7.08 -16.69
C LYS A 47 -11.39 7.36 -16.53
N LEU A 48 -12.10 6.48 -15.83
CA LEU A 48 -13.54 6.64 -15.59
C LEU A 48 -13.86 7.93 -14.83
N ALA A 49 -13.04 8.31 -13.86
CA ALA A 49 -13.20 9.57 -13.12
C ALA A 49 -13.03 10.80 -14.04
N ARG A 50 -12.09 10.75 -14.99
CA ARG A 50 -11.91 11.82 -15.99
C ARG A 50 -13.10 11.88 -16.94
N ASP A 51 -13.55 10.74 -17.46
CA ASP A 51 -14.69 10.68 -18.39
C ASP A 51 -15.97 11.22 -17.72
N LYS A 52 -16.25 10.83 -16.46
CA LYS A 52 -17.39 11.31 -15.68
C LYS A 52 -17.34 12.83 -15.37
N SER A 53 -16.15 13.40 -15.28
CA SER A 53 -15.98 14.85 -15.09
C SER A 53 -16.19 15.65 -16.37
N GLN A 54 -15.98 15.03 -17.54
CA GLN A 54 -16.14 15.67 -18.84
C GLN A 54 -17.61 15.63 -19.33
N GLU A 55 -18.35 14.57 -18.99
CA GLU A 55 -19.78 14.42 -19.35
C GLU A 55 -20.70 15.48 -18.69
N LYS A 56 -20.28 16.07 -17.56
CA LYS A 56 -21.04 17.13 -16.85
C LYS A 56 -20.97 18.50 -17.54
N VAL A 57 -20.06 18.70 -18.50
CA VAL A 57 -19.92 19.99 -19.20
C VAL A 57 -20.76 20.02 -20.49
N GLU A 58 -21.05 18.87 -21.10
CA GLU A 58 -21.82 18.81 -22.35
C GLU A 58 -23.35 18.78 -22.15
N THR A 59 -23.84 18.55 -20.91
CA THR A 59 -25.29 18.49 -20.60
C THR A 59 -25.91 19.78 -20.03
N LEU A 60 -25.14 20.86 -19.83
CA LEU A 60 -25.68 22.13 -19.30
C LEU A 60 -26.08 23.16 -20.36
N SER A 61 -25.93 22.86 -21.66
CA SER A 61 -26.42 23.71 -22.74
C SER A 61 -27.61 23.05 -23.43
N ASN A 62 -28.79 23.15 -22.82
CA ASN A 62 -30.12 23.22 -23.47
C ASN A 62 -31.23 22.68 -22.53
N HIS A 63 -31.76 23.50 -21.64
CA HIS A 63 -33.22 23.62 -21.47
C HIS A 63 -33.56 24.81 -20.58
N SER A 64 -33.79 25.97 -21.20
CA SER A 64 -34.56 27.05 -20.59
C SER A 64 -36.04 26.90 -20.99
N GLN A 65 -36.90 27.53 -20.18
CA GLN A 65 -38.36 27.74 -20.28
C GLN A 65 -39.20 26.74 -19.48
N GLU A 66 -40.25 27.09 -18.74
CA GLU A 66 -40.91 28.33 -18.31
C GLU A 66 -42.14 27.90 -17.49
N SER A 67 -42.67 28.78 -16.63
CA SER A 67 -44.05 28.77 -16.08
C SER A 67 -44.32 27.86 -14.86
N GLY A 68 -44.75 28.30 -13.68
CA GLY A 68 -45.38 29.56 -13.26
C GLY A 68 -46.91 29.49 -13.23
N ARG A 69 -47.53 29.02 -12.13
CA ARG A 69 -48.76 29.59 -11.50
C ARG A 69 -49.48 28.68 -10.47
N ASP A 70 -49.82 29.31 -9.35
CA ASP A 70 -51.09 29.36 -8.59
C ASP A 70 -51.64 28.16 -7.77
N THR A 71 -51.77 28.40 -6.45
CA THR A 71 -52.72 27.85 -5.44
C THR A 71 -54.19 28.28 -5.74
N PRO A 72 -55.30 27.77 -5.11
CA PRO A 72 -55.49 27.35 -3.69
C PRO A 72 -56.62 26.28 -3.36
N SER A 73 -56.91 26.09 -2.04
CA SER A 73 -58.19 25.60 -1.43
C SER A 73 -58.48 24.07 -1.45
N THR A 74 -59.16 23.38 -0.52
CA THR A 74 -59.98 23.73 0.66
C THR A 74 -60.49 22.42 1.33
N ASN A 75 -60.72 22.47 2.65
CA ASN A 75 -61.63 21.68 3.49
C ASN A 75 -61.34 20.23 3.93
N GLN A 76 -61.37 20.11 5.27
CA GLN A 76 -61.66 18.95 6.09
C GLN A 76 -63.02 18.30 5.74
N ALA A 77 -63.13 16.99 5.93
CA ALA A 77 -64.32 16.37 6.49
C ALA A 77 -63.99 14.98 7.06
N SER A 78 -64.17 14.83 8.37
CA SER A 78 -64.35 13.55 9.06
C SER A 78 -65.71 12.95 8.68
N SER A 79 -65.76 11.66 8.35
CA SER A 79 -67.00 10.88 8.52
C SER A 79 -66.73 9.37 8.64
N ILE A 80 -66.78 8.92 9.89
CA ILE A 80 -67.26 7.62 10.38
C ILE A 80 -68.25 6.93 9.42
N ASN A 81 -67.91 5.72 8.98
CA ASN A 81 -68.88 4.65 8.70
C ASN A 81 -68.23 3.26 8.91
N GLY A 82 -68.97 2.34 9.54
CA GLY A 82 -68.56 0.96 9.79
C GLY A 82 -68.87 0.00 8.62
N THR A 83 -68.83 -1.30 8.93
CA THR A 83 -69.03 -2.50 8.07
C THR A 83 -67.67 -3.13 7.71
N ASP A 84 -67.22 -4.15 8.44
CA ASP A 84 -67.59 -5.57 8.38
C ASP A 84 -67.16 -6.27 7.09
N ASP A 85 -66.39 -7.33 7.32
CA ASP A 85 -65.96 -8.46 6.49
C ASP A 85 -65.00 -8.32 5.28
N GLU A 86 -64.17 -9.36 5.19
CA GLU A 86 -63.34 -9.84 4.08
C GLU A 86 -62.07 -9.08 3.64
N LYS A 87 -60.93 -9.56 4.18
CA LYS A 87 -59.81 -10.12 3.40
C LYS A 87 -59.36 -9.32 2.16
N ILE A 88 -58.86 -8.10 2.35
CA ILE A 88 -57.89 -7.50 1.42
C ILE A 88 -56.80 -6.85 2.27
N SER A 89 -55.70 -7.60 2.44
CA SER A 89 -54.42 -7.05 2.93
C SER A 89 -53.93 -6.04 1.90
N HIS A 90 -54.44 -4.81 1.99
CA HIS A 90 -53.92 -3.70 1.22
C HIS A 90 -52.75 -3.15 2.02
N VAL A 91 -51.54 -3.62 1.67
CA VAL A 91 -50.30 -2.98 2.11
C VAL A 91 -50.42 -1.52 1.71
N GLY A 92 -50.61 -0.63 2.70
CA GLY A 92 -50.74 0.80 2.45
C GLY A 92 -49.45 1.34 1.85
N PRO A 93 -49.48 2.45 1.09
CA PRO A 93 -48.28 3.06 0.52
C PRO A 93 -47.19 3.36 1.57
N GLU A 94 -47.59 3.64 2.81
CA GLU A 94 -46.70 3.80 3.98
C GLU A 94 -45.98 2.50 4.38
N ASP A 95 -46.67 1.37 4.26
CA ASP A 95 -46.16 0.05 4.63
C ASP A 95 -45.17 -0.47 3.57
N VAL A 96 -45.41 -0.18 2.28
CA VAL A 96 -44.44 -0.40 1.18
C VAL A 96 -43.17 0.46 1.36
N GLN A 97 -43.33 1.70 1.81
CA GLN A 97 -42.22 2.62 2.05
C GLN A 97 -41.34 2.15 3.22
N LEU A 98 -41.96 1.76 4.34
CA LEU A 98 -41.25 1.19 5.50
C LEU A 98 -40.55 -0.13 5.18
N GLN A 99 -41.14 -0.96 4.32
CA GLN A 99 -40.52 -2.20 3.86
C GLN A 99 -39.27 -1.94 3.00
N THR A 100 -39.32 -0.92 2.14
CA THR A 100 -38.18 -0.49 1.33
C THR A 100 -37.07 0.11 2.19
N GLU A 101 -37.42 0.93 3.18
CA GLU A 101 -36.47 1.51 4.13
C GLU A 101 -35.78 0.44 4.98
N ASN A 102 -36.51 -0.58 5.43
CA ASN A 102 -35.94 -1.73 6.15
C ASN A 102 -34.91 -2.49 5.32
N GLU A 103 -35.21 -2.77 4.04
CA GLU A 103 -34.26 -3.46 3.15
C GLU A 103 -33.00 -2.62 2.87
N GLN A 104 -33.15 -1.29 2.77
CA GLN A 104 -32.01 -0.38 2.66
C GLN A 104 -31.15 -0.36 3.93
N LEU A 105 -31.76 -0.27 5.11
CA LEU A 105 -31.05 -0.32 6.39
C LEU A 105 -30.32 -1.66 6.58
N LYS A 106 -30.98 -2.78 6.23
CA LYS A 106 -30.38 -4.10 6.27
C LYS A 106 -29.16 -4.20 5.37
N SER A 107 -29.27 -3.72 4.13
CA SER A 107 -28.15 -3.65 3.19
C SER A 107 -27.01 -2.76 3.71
N ALA A 108 -27.32 -1.62 4.34
CA ALA A 108 -26.33 -0.73 4.93
C ALA A 108 -25.60 -1.38 6.13
N VAL A 109 -26.32 -2.14 6.96
CA VAL A 109 -25.74 -2.89 8.09
C VAL A 109 -24.83 -4.01 7.59
N GLU A 110 -25.25 -4.77 6.58
CA GLU A 110 -24.42 -5.81 5.97
C GLU A 110 -23.13 -5.23 5.37
N LEU A 111 -23.24 -4.08 4.68
CA LEU A 111 -22.08 -3.36 4.16
C LEU A 111 -21.16 -2.84 5.27
N SER A 112 -21.73 -2.31 6.36
CA SER A 112 -20.95 -1.87 7.53
C SER A 112 -20.18 -3.03 8.17
N ASN A 113 -20.82 -4.20 8.31
CA ASN A 113 -20.20 -5.39 8.89
C ASN A 113 -19.05 -5.93 8.02
N THR A 114 -19.23 -5.97 6.69
CA THR A 114 -18.15 -6.36 5.77
C THR A 114 -16.97 -5.39 5.82
N ASN A 115 -17.23 -4.09 5.91
CA ASN A 115 -16.19 -3.08 6.10
C ASN A 115 -15.46 -3.27 7.43
N ALA A 116 -16.17 -3.49 8.54
CA ALA A 116 -15.56 -3.74 9.85
C ALA A 116 -14.59 -4.93 9.82
N LYS A 117 -15.00 -6.05 9.22
CA LYS A 117 -14.14 -7.25 9.04
C LYS A 117 -12.90 -6.96 8.20
N LYS A 118 -13.04 -6.15 7.15
CA LYS A 118 -11.91 -5.74 6.31
C LYS A 118 -10.89 -4.93 7.12
N TRP A 119 -11.34 -3.95 7.89
CA TRP A 119 -10.47 -3.14 8.75
C TRP A 119 -9.80 -3.98 9.84
N GLU A 120 -10.53 -4.93 10.43
CA GLU A 120 -10.00 -5.85 11.43
C GLU A 120 -8.88 -6.74 10.85
N THR A 121 -9.07 -7.25 9.64
CA THR A 121 -8.05 -8.06 8.93
C THR A 121 -6.81 -7.24 8.60
N GLU A 122 -6.99 -6.00 8.11
CA GLU A 122 -5.87 -5.11 7.81
C GLU A 122 -5.09 -4.75 9.07
N LEU A 123 -5.79 -4.47 10.18
CA LEU A 123 -5.18 -4.18 11.46
C LEU A 123 -4.35 -5.37 11.98
N GLN A 124 -4.86 -6.59 11.84
CA GLN A 124 -4.11 -7.80 12.21
C GLN A 124 -2.85 -7.97 11.34
N THR A 125 -2.97 -7.77 10.04
CA THR A 125 -1.85 -7.83 9.10
C THR A 125 -0.77 -6.79 9.45
N LEU A 126 -1.18 -5.57 9.80
CA LEU A 126 -0.26 -4.51 10.23
C LEU A 126 0.45 -4.87 11.53
N ARG A 127 -0.24 -5.48 12.50
CA ARG A 127 0.39 -5.95 13.75
C ARG A 127 1.43 -7.03 13.48
N GLU A 128 1.13 -7.99 12.63
CA GLU A 128 2.06 -9.06 12.25
C GLU A 128 3.29 -8.51 11.52
N ASN A 129 3.08 -7.57 10.60
CA ASN A 129 4.18 -6.89 9.91
C ASN A 129 5.05 -6.09 10.88
N ASN A 130 4.45 -5.39 11.84
CA ASN A 130 5.19 -4.65 12.85
C ASN A 130 6.05 -5.59 13.72
N ALA A 131 5.48 -6.72 14.16
CA ALA A 131 6.24 -7.73 14.92
C ALA A 131 7.44 -8.26 14.14
N ARG A 132 7.26 -8.61 12.85
CA ARG A 132 8.37 -9.07 11.99
C ARG A 132 9.45 -8.01 11.80
N LEU A 133 9.07 -6.74 11.69
CA LEU A 133 10.04 -5.64 11.58
C LEU A 133 10.85 -5.45 12.86
N VAL A 134 10.22 -5.61 14.02
CA VAL A 134 10.92 -5.57 15.32
C VAL A 134 11.93 -6.71 15.41
N ASP A 135 11.54 -7.94 15.05
CA ASP A 135 12.43 -9.09 15.06
C ASP A 135 13.63 -8.89 14.12
N ALA A 136 13.39 -8.45 12.89
CA ALA A 136 14.45 -8.17 11.91
C ALA A 136 15.40 -7.06 12.35
N LEU A 137 14.88 -6.03 13.05
CA LEU A 137 15.69 -4.95 13.60
C LEU A 137 16.59 -5.46 14.75
N GLN A 138 16.07 -6.33 15.61
CA GLN A 138 16.83 -6.95 16.69
C GLN A 138 17.93 -7.88 16.15
N GLU A 139 17.62 -8.66 15.11
CA GLU A 139 18.60 -9.51 14.42
C GLU A 139 19.69 -8.66 13.76
N SER A 140 19.32 -7.60 13.04
CA SER A 140 20.26 -6.67 12.42
C SER A 140 21.19 -6.03 13.46
N SER A 141 20.64 -5.61 14.60
CA SER A 141 21.42 -5.05 15.71
C SER A 141 22.41 -6.06 16.28
N SER A 142 21.98 -7.32 16.47
CA SER A 142 22.86 -8.41 16.92
C SER A 142 23.97 -8.71 15.92
N ASN A 143 23.65 -8.67 14.61
CA ASN A 143 24.63 -8.86 13.55
C ASN A 143 25.67 -7.73 13.56
N VAL A 144 25.27 -6.47 13.72
CA VAL A 144 26.20 -5.34 13.81
C VAL A 144 27.23 -5.56 14.94
N GLU A 145 26.79 -6.00 16.13
CA GLU A 145 27.71 -6.29 17.23
C GLU A 145 28.64 -7.48 16.94
N SER A 146 28.15 -8.53 16.28
CA SER A 146 28.97 -9.65 15.81
C SER A 146 30.05 -9.21 14.81
N TRP A 147 29.68 -8.43 13.81
CA TRP A 147 30.60 -7.88 12.82
C TRP A 147 31.65 -6.97 13.46
N LYS A 148 31.25 -6.15 14.42
CA LYS A 148 32.15 -5.30 15.18
C LYS A 148 33.18 -6.12 15.97
N LYS A 149 32.77 -7.24 16.56
CA LYS A 149 33.68 -8.18 17.22
C LYS A 149 34.66 -8.81 16.24
N GLN A 150 34.18 -9.30 15.09
CA GLN A 150 35.05 -9.88 14.05
C GLN A 150 36.05 -8.86 13.49
N LEU A 151 35.63 -7.62 13.29
CA LEU A 151 36.51 -6.53 12.88
C LEU A 151 37.61 -6.29 13.90
N GLY A 152 37.30 -6.35 15.20
CA GLY A 152 38.28 -6.24 16.28
C GLY A 152 39.34 -7.34 16.21
N VAL A 153 38.92 -8.60 15.99
CA VAL A 153 39.83 -9.74 15.83
C VAL A 153 40.73 -9.54 14.62
N CYS A 154 40.17 -9.20 13.46
CA CYS A 154 40.93 -9.00 12.22
C CYS A 154 41.96 -7.87 12.34
N LYS A 155 41.62 -6.78 13.05
CA LYS A 155 42.58 -5.72 13.36
C LYS A 155 43.75 -6.21 14.21
N ALA A 156 43.47 -6.94 15.30
CA ALA A 156 44.52 -7.46 16.17
C ALA A 156 45.46 -8.45 15.43
N GLU A 157 44.91 -9.27 14.53
CA GLU A 157 45.71 -10.15 13.68
C GLU A 157 46.59 -9.36 12.70
N SER A 158 46.05 -8.30 12.08
CA SER A 158 46.80 -7.41 11.18
C SER A 158 47.96 -6.72 11.90
N ASP A 159 47.73 -6.23 13.12
CA ASP A 159 48.76 -5.59 13.94
C ASP A 159 49.86 -6.60 14.32
N THR A 160 49.47 -7.82 14.70
CA THR A 160 50.42 -8.90 15.01
C THR A 160 51.28 -9.26 13.80
N LEU A 161 50.69 -9.34 12.60
CA LEU A 161 51.44 -9.64 11.37
C LEU A 161 52.39 -8.49 11.00
N ARG A 162 51.95 -7.24 11.14
CA ARG A 162 52.79 -6.06 10.89
C ARG A 162 54.01 -6.04 11.81
N GLU A 163 53.82 -6.38 13.08
CA GLU A 163 54.92 -6.48 14.04
C GLU A 163 55.90 -7.59 13.65
N LYS A 164 55.41 -8.77 13.25
CA LYS A 164 56.28 -9.85 12.75
C LYS A 164 57.07 -9.44 11.52
N VAL A 165 56.46 -8.71 10.59
CA VAL A 165 57.15 -8.18 9.39
C VAL A 165 58.25 -7.20 9.79
N ASN A 166 57.97 -6.29 10.73
CA ASN A 166 58.97 -5.35 11.24
C ASN A 166 60.14 -6.07 11.92
N LEU A 167 59.86 -7.05 12.78
CA LEU A 167 60.90 -7.84 13.45
C LEU A 167 61.75 -8.62 12.46
N LEU A 168 61.14 -9.22 11.44
CA LEU A 168 61.87 -9.89 10.37
C LEU A 168 62.74 -8.89 9.60
N PHE A 169 62.20 -7.73 9.22
CA PHE A 169 62.96 -6.70 8.51
C PHE A 169 64.19 -6.24 9.30
N MET A 170 64.05 -5.98 10.61
CA MET A 170 65.18 -5.63 11.49
C MET A 170 66.20 -6.77 11.60
N SER A 171 65.75 -8.02 11.71
CA SER A 171 66.64 -9.18 11.76
C SER A 171 67.41 -9.40 10.45
N TRP A 172 66.77 -9.13 9.30
CA TRP A 172 67.43 -9.18 7.99
C TRP A 172 68.50 -8.09 7.88
N GLU A 173 68.17 -6.85 8.23
CA GLU A 173 69.10 -5.71 8.18
C GLU A 173 70.33 -5.91 9.09
N LEU A 174 70.16 -6.54 10.25
CA LEU A 174 71.28 -6.90 11.13
C LEU A 174 72.17 -8.02 10.55
N ASN A 175 71.61 -8.94 9.78
CA ASN A 175 72.37 -10.04 9.16
C ASN A 175 73.14 -9.60 7.91
N ASP A 176 72.55 -8.71 7.09
CA ASP A 176 73.21 -8.18 5.88
C ASP A 176 74.42 -7.29 6.21
N GLY A 177 74.48 -6.72 7.42
CA GLY A 177 75.63 -5.96 7.91
C GLY A 177 76.88 -6.78 8.22
N HIS A 178 76.81 -8.13 8.19
CA HIS A 178 77.94 -9.01 8.50
C HIS A 178 78.64 -9.57 7.24
N GLU A 179 78.16 -9.22 6.03
CA GLU A 179 78.76 -9.59 4.73
C GLU A 179 79.65 -8.47 4.13
N THR A 180 80.15 -7.53 4.95
CA THR A 180 81.24 -6.64 4.51
C THR A 180 82.54 -7.42 4.39
N ILE A 181 82.77 -7.93 3.17
CA ILE A 181 84.04 -8.00 2.43
C ILE A 181 85.27 -7.91 3.32
N ASP A 182 85.91 -9.06 3.55
CA ASP A 182 87.32 -9.09 3.94
C ASP A 182 88.14 -8.61 2.73
N PRO A 183 88.73 -7.39 2.75
CA PRO A 183 89.59 -6.94 1.68
C PRO A 183 91.02 -7.20 2.13
N ALA A 184 91.56 -8.39 1.83
CA ALA A 184 92.91 -8.59 1.31
C ALA A 184 93.53 -9.96 1.65
N LEU A 185 94.32 -10.41 0.67
CA LEU A 185 95.47 -11.34 0.69
C LEU A 185 95.18 -12.83 0.51
#